data_AF-A0A6A6A5K9-F1
#
_entry.id   AF-A0A6A6A5K9-F1
#
_cell.length_a   1.000
_cell.length_b   1.000
_cell.length_c   1.000
_cell.angle_alpha   90.00
_cell.angle_beta   90.00
_cell.angle_gamma   90.00
#
_symmetry.space_group_name_H-M   'P 1'
#
loop_
_entity.id
_entity.type
_entity.pdbx_description
1 polymer ?
#
loop_
_entity_poly.entity_id
_entity_poly.type
_entity_poly.pdbx_seq_one_letter_code
_entity_poly.pdbx_strand_id
1 'polypeptide(L)'
;FGEAIGTIRSFKNTEEVELRFARQCAVESDWTKEVAETTDFRIGTLESFFSALKDASKVKGLTIKNLQDHMDKGLFESDHFLAVRNRLSRLHLQIATESDDAAPENSLYLPACDQGFTHDLPGLWLIPLQNQLTHLTLYGAECLWGVWPFVDLRAISTFPRLVSLSLGNLTIAHDWQIDWILSHASTLEELLLDDCYIVTALQLNEEQAAANFPSL
;
A
#
# COMPACT_ATOMS: atom_id res chain seq x y z
N PHE A 1 -15.81 17.13 7.80
CA PHE A 1 -15.03 15.94 8.19
C PHE A 1 -13.70 16.30 8.87
N GLY A 2 -12.93 17.27 8.38
CA GLY A 2 -11.65 17.67 8.98
C GLY A 2 -11.69 17.99 10.49
N GLU A 3 -12.72 18.70 10.97
CA GLU A 3 -12.87 18.98 12.42
C GLU A 3 -13.01 17.71 13.27
N ALA A 4 -13.79 16.73 12.80
CA ALA A 4 -13.97 15.45 13.48
C ALA A 4 -12.66 14.64 13.50
N ILE A 5 -11.93 14.61 12.39
CA ILE A 5 -10.59 13.98 12.30
C ILE A 5 -9.61 14.67 13.26
N GLY A 6 -9.67 16.00 13.35
CA GLY A 6 -8.86 16.79 14.28
C GLY A 6 -9.06 16.43 15.76
N THR A 7 -10.18 15.80 16.13
CA THR A 7 -10.40 15.34 17.50
C THR A 7 -9.51 14.17 17.89
N ILE A 8 -8.87 13.47 16.94
CA ILE A 8 -7.98 12.33 17.21
C ILE A 8 -6.87 12.70 18.21
N ARG A 9 -6.35 13.94 18.14
CA ARG A 9 -5.33 14.45 19.08
C ARG A 9 -5.76 14.46 20.55
N SER A 10 -7.07 14.38 20.82
CA SER A 10 -7.59 14.34 22.19
C SER A 10 -7.45 12.96 22.85
N PHE A 11 -7.28 11.89 22.06
CA PHE A 11 -7.11 10.53 22.58
C PHE A 11 -5.65 10.26 22.97
N LYS A 12 -5.29 10.62 24.20
CA LYS A 12 -3.90 10.58 24.71
C LYS A 12 -3.26 9.19 24.83
N ASN A 13 -4.04 8.12 24.70
CA ASN A 13 -3.59 6.73 24.86
C ASN A 13 -3.77 5.90 23.59
N THR A 14 -4.13 6.51 22.47
CA THR A 14 -4.30 5.77 21.21
C THR A 14 -2.95 5.32 20.68
N GLU A 15 -2.81 4.01 20.46
CA GLU A 15 -1.62 3.40 19.89
C GLU A 15 -1.81 2.93 18.45
N GLU A 16 -3.06 2.83 18.00
CA GLU A 16 -3.43 2.33 16.69
C GLU A 16 -4.63 3.09 16.14
N VAL A 17 -4.60 3.36 14.84
CA VAL A 17 -5.64 4.09 14.12
C VAL A 17 -5.90 3.43 12.78
N GLU A 18 -7.19 3.36 12.40
CA GLU A 18 -7.64 2.91 11.09
C GLU A 18 -8.35 4.06 10.37
N LEU A 19 -7.93 4.32 9.14
CA LEU A 19 -8.65 5.14 8.18
C LEU A 19 -9.12 4.25 7.03
N ARG A 20 -10.39 4.36 6.65
CA ARG A 20 -10.97 3.58 5.55
C ARG A 20 -11.65 4.52 4.58
N PHE A 21 -11.21 4.46 3.33
CA PHE A 21 -11.88 5.07 2.19
C PHE A 21 -12.88 4.10 1.55
N ALA A 22 -13.75 4.64 0.70
CA ALA A 22 -14.53 3.86 -0.25
C ALA A 22 -13.59 2.96 -1.07
N ARG A 23 -14.11 1.81 -1.47
CA ARG A 23 -13.32 0.83 -2.23
C ARG A 23 -13.03 1.35 -3.64
N GLN A 24 -14.04 1.91 -4.30
CA GLN A 24 -13.90 2.50 -5.63
C GLN A 24 -13.11 3.82 -5.56
N CYS A 25 -12.16 3.96 -6.47
CA CYS A 25 -11.41 5.18 -6.70
C CYS A 25 -11.33 5.48 -8.20
N ALA A 26 -11.08 6.75 -8.53
CA ALA A 26 -10.82 7.22 -9.87
C ALA A 26 -9.94 8.47 -9.79
N VAL A 27 -8.94 8.60 -10.68
CA VAL A 27 -8.10 9.81 -10.72
C VAL A 27 -8.88 10.98 -11.31
N GLU A 28 -9.61 10.73 -12.40
CA GLU A 28 -10.54 11.67 -13.01
C GLU A 28 -11.96 11.15 -12.83
N SER A 29 -12.84 11.94 -12.22
CA SER A 29 -14.27 11.61 -12.21
C SER A 29 -14.90 12.16 -13.50
N ASP A 30 -15.36 11.29 -14.38
CA ASP A 30 -16.11 11.68 -15.57
C ASP A 30 -17.47 10.97 -15.62
N TRP A 31 -18.21 11.17 -16.71
CA TRP A 31 -19.53 10.55 -16.91
C TRP A 31 -19.49 9.02 -16.99
N THR A 32 -18.30 8.41 -17.14
CA THR A 32 -18.12 6.96 -17.26
C THR A 32 -17.82 6.30 -15.91
N LYS A 33 -17.27 7.04 -14.94
CA LYS A 33 -17.00 6.53 -13.60
C LYS A 33 -17.24 7.57 -12.50
N GLU A 34 -18.45 7.53 -11.93
CA GLU A 34 -18.77 8.30 -10.72
C GLU A 34 -18.26 7.56 -9.47
N VAL A 35 -17.33 8.19 -8.75
CA VAL A 35 -16.85 7.71 -7.45
C VAL A 35 -17.34 8.61 -6.32
N ALA A 36 -17.70 8.00 -5.19
CA ALA A 36 -18.18 8.74 -4.02
C ALA A 36 -17.11 9.66 -3.39
N GLU A 37 -15.84 9.28 -3.54
CA GLU A 37 -14.68 9.95 -2.94
C GLU A 37 -13.67 10.29 -4.04
N THR A 38 -13.66 11.56 -4.45
CA THR A 38 -12.71 12.08 -5.43
C THR A 38 -11.28 12.06 -4.88
N THR A 39 -10.29 12.15 -5.78
CA THR A 39 -8.87 12.29 -5.43
C THR A 39 -8.65 13.46 -4.45
N ASP A 40 -9.21 14.63 -4.72
CA ASP A 40 -9.11 15.80 -3.84
C ASP A 40 -9.68 15.54 -2.44
N PHE A 41 -10.81 14.84 -2.36
CA PHE A 41 -11.42 14.48 -1.08
C PHE A 41 -10.50 13.54 -0.28
N ARG A 42 -9.94 12.53 -0.94
CA ARG A 42 -9.00 11.56 -0.32
C ARG A 42 -7.73 12.26 0.16
N ILE A 43 -7.15 13.14 -0.65
CA ILE A 43 -5.96 13.95 -0.30
C ILE A 43 -6.28 14.81 0.93
N GLY A 44 -7.31 15.65 0.88
CA GLY A 44 -7.64 16.55 2.00
C GLY A 44 -7.98 15.79 3.29
N THR A 45 -8.55 14.59 3.18
CA THR A 45 -8.78 13.69 4.31
C THR A 45 -7.48 13.17 4.90
N LEU A 46 -6.53 12.69 4.07
CA LEU A 46 -5.23 12.21 4.51
C LEU A 46 -4.39 13.34 5.12
N GLU A 47 -4.39 14.53 4.55
CA GLU A 47 -3.69 15.70 5.11
C GLU A 47 -4.21 16.04 6.51
N SER A 48 -5.54 16.12 6.66
CA SER A 48 -6.19 16.36 7.95
C SER A 48 -5.86 15.26 8.95
N PHE A 49 -5.84 14.01 8.49
CA PHE A 49 -5.55 12.83 9.31
C PHE A 49 -4.11 12.81 9.80
N PHE A 50 -3.12 12.96 8.93
CA PHE A 50 -1.71 13.01 9.34
C PHE A 50 -1.40 14.24 10.19
N SER A 51 -2.02 15.39 9.90
CA SER A 51 -1.88 16.58 10.74
C SER A 51 -2.37 16.31 12.17
N ALA A 52 -3.55 15.69 12.34
CA ALA A 52 -4.07 15.33 13.66
C ALA A 52 -3.20 14.27 14.36
N LEU A 53 -2.65 13.31 13.61
CA LEU A 53 -1.82 12.24 14.16
C LEU A 53 -0.43 12.72 14.57
N LYS A 54 0.12 13.79 13.99
CA LYS A 54 1.43 14.31 14.38
C LYS A 54 1.54 14.50 15.90
N ASP A 55 0.50 15.04 16.52
CA ASP A 55 0.43 15.28 17.97
C ASP A 55 0.13 14.01 18.80
N ALA A 56 -0.45 12.97 18.18
CA ALA A 56 -0.77 11.69 18.82
C ALA A 56 0.45 10.76 18.89
N SER A 57 1.50 11.16 19.62
CA SER A 57 2.83 10.53 19.63
C SER A 57 2.88 9.04 20.01
N LYS A 58 1.85 8.53 20.68
CA LYS A 58 1.73 7.12 21.06
C LYS A 58 1.26 6.21 19.91
N VAL A 59 0.72 6.77 18.82
CA VAL A 59 0.30 5.98 17.67
C VAL A 59 1.52 5.36 16.99
N LYS A 60 1.58 4.03 17.04
CA LYS A 60 2.62 3.18 16.45
C LYS A 60 2.07 2.24 15.37
N GLY A 61 0.76 2.00 15.38
CA GLY A 61 0.05 1.23 14.36
C GLY A 61 -0.79 2.13 13.47
N LEU A 62 -0.67 1.93 12.17
CA LEU A 62 -1.46 2.62 11.16
C LEU A 62 -2.06 1.61 10.20
N THR A 63 -3.37 1.68 10.05
CA THR A 63 -4.12 0.97 9.03
C THR A 63 -4.76 1.96 8.07
N ILE A 64 -4.49 1.83 6.78
CA ILE A 64 -5.22 2.56 5.73
C ILE A 64 -5.85 1.54 4.80
N LYS A 65 -7.17 1.54 4.75
CA LYS A 65 -7.95 0.71 3.85
C LYS A 65 -8.40 1.51 2.63
N ASN A 66 -8.17 0.91 1.47
CA ASN A 66 -8.44 1.49 0.15
C ASN A 66 -7.64 2.78 -0.08
N LEU A 67 -6.34 2.79 0.26
CA LEU A 67 -5.42 3.84 -0.15
C LEU A 67 -5.35 3.83 -1.68
N GLN A 68 -5.70 4.92 -2.34
CA GLN A 68 -5.66 4.96 -3.80
C GLN A 68 -4.21 4.84 -4.28
N ASP A 69 -4.00 4.03 -5.32
CA ASP A 69 -2.67 3.77 -5.89
C ASP A 69 -2.01 5.04 -6.47
N HIS A 70 -2.83 5.96 -6.98
CA HIS A 70 -2.36 7.27 -7.45
C HIS A 70 -2.71 8.37 -6.45
N MET A 71 -1.69 8.97 -5.85
CA MET A 71 -1.83 10.09 -4.91
C MET A 71 -0.77 11.15 -5.18
N ASP A 72 -1.07 12.40 -4.83
CA ASP A 72 -0.10 13.49 -4.93
C ASP A 72 1.12 13.21 -4.03
N LYS A 73 2.33 13.24 -4.62
CA LYS A 73 3.59 13.07 -3.90
C LYS A 73 3.79 14.10 -2.79
N GLY A 74 3.25 15.32 -2.95
CA GLY A 74 3.32 16.37 -1.93
C GLY A 74 2.73 15.95 -0.58
N LEU A 75 1.71 15.07 -0.59
CA LEU A 75 1.13 14.49 0.63
C LEU A 75 2.18 13.70 1.43
N PHE A 76 2.98 12.88 0.73
CA PHE A 76 3.98 11.99 1.30
C PHE A 76 5.34 12.66 1.56
N GLU A 77 5.50 13.91 1.13
CA GLU A 77 6.64 14.75 1.46
C GLU A 77 6.35 15.68 2.65
N SER A 78 5.09 15.75 3.09
CA SER A 78 4.68 16.65 4.18
C SER A 78 5.31 16.28 5.53
N ASP A 79 5.65 17.30 6.33
CA ASP A 79 6.16 17.14 7.69
C ASP A 79 5.24 16.30 8.58
N HIS A 80 3.92 16.41 8.35
CA HIS A 80 2.91 15.66 9.09
C HIS A 80 3.01 14.16 8.80
N PHE A 81 3.05 13.81 7.51
CA PHE A 81 3.21 12.42 7.08
C PHE A 81 4.53 11.84 7.58
N LEU A 82 5.65 12.54 7.34
CA LEU A 82 6.98 12.06 7.73
C LEU A 82 7.09 11.83 9.25
N ALA A 83 6.53 12.73 10.06
CA ALA A 83 6.53 12.58 11.52
C ALA A 83 5.72 11.36 12.00
N VAL A 84 4.58 11.10 11.36
CA VAL A 84 3.75 9.92 11.68
C VAL A 84 4.41 8.65 11.18
N ARG A 85 4.82 8.60 9.90
CA ARG A 85 5.47 7.45 9.29
C ARG A 85 6.67 7.01 10.11
N ASN A 86 7.64 7.88 10.35
CA ASN A 86 8.94 7.54 10.95
C ASN A 86 8.84 6.93 12.36
N ARG A 87 7.69 6.98 13.03
CA ARG A 87 7.50 6.36 14.35
C ARG A 87 6.71 5.04 14.33
N LEU A 88 6.18 4.62 13.19
CA LEU A 88 5.34 3.42 13.07
C LEU A 88 6.17 2.14 13.23
N SER A 89 5.63 1.19 14.00
CA SER A 89 6.14 -0.18 14.04
C SER A 89 5.14 -1.19 13.47
N ARG A 90 3.89 -0.79 13.25
CA ARG A 90 2.88 -1.63 12.59
C ARG A 90 2.26 -0.85 11.44
N LEU A 91 2.28 -1.42 10.25
CA LEU A 91 1.76 -0.81 9.04
C LEU A 91 0.86 -1.79 8.29
N HIS A 92 -0.37 -1.39 8.04
CA HIS A 92 -1.35 -2.19 7.31
C HIS A 92 -1.95 -1.37 6.19
N LEU A 93 -1.63 -1.73 4.95
CA LEU A 93 -2.09 -1.02 3.76
C LEU A 93 -2.91 -1.98 2.89
N GLN A 94 -4.13 -1.54 2.57
CA GLN A 94 -4.89 -2.08 1.45
C GLN A 94 -4.97 -1.01 0.37
N ILE A 95 -4.42 -1.30 -0.80
CA ILE A 95 -4.29 -0.36 -1.93
C ILE A 95 -5.45 -0.58 -2.90
N ALA A 96 -6.17 0.49 -3.22
CA ALA A 96 -7.24 0.51 -4.21
C ALA A 96 -6.71 1.02 -5.54
N THR A 97 -6.90 0.21 -6.57
CA THR A 97 -6.60 0.56 -7.96
C THR A 97 -7.88 0.94 -8.69
N GLU A 98 -7.72 1.75 -9.72
CA GLU A 98 -8.82 2.16 -10.58
C GLU A 98 -9.16 1.05 -11.57
N SER A 99 -10.44 0.68 -11.61
CA SER A 99 -11.03 -0.33 -12.49
C SER A 99 -12.03 0.28 -13.48
N ASP A 100 -12.08 -0.22 -14.72
CA ASP A 100 -13.19 0.03 -15.65
C ASP A 100 -14.18 -1.14 -15.56
N ASP A 101 -15.30 -0.93 -14.87
CA ASP A 101 -16.30 -1.98 -14.66
C ASP A 101 -16.96 -2.45 -15.96
N ALA A 102 -17.03 -1.57 -16.98
CA ALA A 102 -17.66 -1.87 -18.26
C ALA A 102 -16.71 -2.60 -19.21
N ALA A 103 -15.42 -2.31 -19.13
CA ALA A 103 -14.36 -2.93 -19.93
C ALA A 103 -13.09 -3.12 -19.09
N PRO A 104 -13.03 -4.17 -18.24
CA PRO A 104 -11.94 -4.39 -17.29
C PRO A 104 -10.53 -4.40 -17.91
N GLU A 105 -10.41 -4.78 -19.18
CA GLU A 105 -9.18 -4.72 -19.96
C GLU A 105 -8.57 -3.31 -20.06
N ASN A 106 -9.40 -2.26 -19.96
CA ASN A 106 -8.95 -0.87 -20.00
C ASN A 106 -8.31 -0.42 -18.68
N SER A 107 -8.56 -1.13 -17.58
CA SER A 107 -8.05 -0.77 -16.25
C SER A 107 -6.52 -0.71 -16.22
N LEU A 108 -5.85 -1.46 -17.11
CA LEU A 108 -4.40 -1.48 -17.26
C LEU A 108 -3.81 -0.14 -17.71
N TYR A 109 -4.62 0.74 -18.30
CA TYR A 109 -4.20 2.03 -18.83
C TYR A 109 -4.64 3.20 -17.94
N LEU A 110 -5.30 2.92 -16.81
CA LEU A 110 -5.78 3.95 -15.91
C LEU A 110 -4.67 4.46 -14.99
N PRO A 111 -4.67 5.76 -14.61
CA PRO A 111 -3.53 6.35 -13.90
C PRO A 111 -3.29 5.81 -12.48
N ALA A 112 -4.31 5.22 -11.85
CA ALA A 112 -4.20 4.54 -10.55
C ALA A 112 -4.19 3.01 -10.69
N CYS A 113 -3.35 2.49 -11.58
CA CYS A 113 -3.16 1.06 -11.76
C CYS A 113 -1.82 0.56 -11.21
N ASP A 114 -0.75 1.36 -11.28
CA ASP A 114 0.64 0.89 -11.04
C ASP A 114 1.57 1.81 -10.23
N GLN A 115 1.38 3.13 -10.26
CA GLN A 115 2.29 4.12 -9.67
C GLN A 115 2.53 3.87 -8.17
N GLY A 116 1.48 3.59 -7.42
CA GLY A 116 1.53 3.41 -5.97
C GLY A 116 2.30 2.15 -5.60
N PHE A 117 1.95 1.03 -6.21
CA PHE A 117 2.63 -0.25 -6.04
C PHE A 117 4.11 -0.18 -6.47
N THR A 118 4.39 0.39 -7.64
CA THR A 118 5.73 0.34 -8.25
C THR A 118 6.73 1.28 -7.56
N HIS A 119 6.27 2.46 -7.12
CA HIS A 119 7.16 3.52 -6.65
C HIS A 119 6.89 3.96 -5.22
N ASP A 120 5.65 4.31 -4.91
CA ASP A 120 5.33 5.00 -3.66
C ASP A 120 5.36 4.03 -2.47
N LEU A 121 4.86 2.82 -2.65
CA LEU A 121 4.86 1.77 -1.64
C LEU A 121 6.30 1.41 -1.22
N PRO A 122 7.23 1.03 -2.13
CA PRO A 122 8.62 0.79 -1.74
C PRO A 122 9.30 2.03 -1.15
N GLY A 123 9.25 3.16 -1.86
CA GLY A 123 10.09 4.33 -1.56
C GLY A 123 9.59 5.17 -0.39
N LEU A 124 8.28 5.40 -0.29
CA LEU A 124 7.70 6.34 0.66
C LEU A 124 7.24 5.65 1.94
N TRP A 125 6.85 4.37 1.86
CA TRP A 125 6.30 3.60 2.99
C TRP A 125 7.27 2.56 3.55
N LEU A 126 7.77 1.65 2.73
CA LEU A 126 8.45 0.43 3.22
C LEU A 126 9.92 0.67 3.58
N ILE A 127 10.74 1.18 2.65
CA ILE A 127 12.17 1.43 2.87
C ILE A 127 12.42 2.31 4.12
N PRO A 128 11.68 3.41 4.35
CA PRO A 128 11.90 4.24 5.54
C PRO A 128 11.64 3.54 6.88
N LEU A 129 10.83 2.47 6.89
CA LEU A 129 10.41 1.76 8.10
C LEU A 129 11.15 0.45 8.32
N GLN A 130 12.11 0.14 7.45
CA GLN A 130 12.72 -1.17 7.35
C GLN A 130 13.26 -1.70 8.68
N ASN A 131 13.91 -0.84 9.48
CA ASN A 131 14.58 -1.25 10.71
C ASN A 131 13.66 -1.37 11.95
N GLN A 132 12.37 -1.05 11.82
CA GLN A 132 11.46 -0.93 12.97
C GLN A 132 10.10 -1.61 12.82
N LEU A 133 9.69 -1.99 11.60
CA LEU A 133 8.44 -2.72 11.42
C LEU A 133 8.49 -4.07 12.12
N THR A 134 7.43 -4.32 12.89
CA THR A 134 7.15 -5.61 13.52
C THR A 134 5.93 -6.27 12.91
N HIS A 135 4.99 -5.50 12.36
CA HIS A 135 3.81 -6.03 11.65
C HIS A 135 3.64 -5.30 10.32
N LEU A 136 3.50 -6.08 9.25
CA LEU A 136 3.27 -5.56 7.91
C LEU A 136 2.11 -6.30 7.26
N THR A 137 1.12 -5.56 6.79
CA THR A 137 0.07 -6.08 5.91
C THR A 137 0.05 -5.30 4.60
N LEU A 138 0.13 -6.02 3.48
CA LEU A 138 -0.01 -5.47 2.13
C LEU A 138 -1.10 -6.23 1.39
N TYR A 139 -2.10 -5.49 0.89
CA TYR A 139 -3.29 -6.07 0.28
C TYR A 139 -3.70 -5.28 -0.96
N GLY A 140 -3.97 -5.94 -2.09
CA GLY A 140 -4.64 -5.32 -3.23
C GLY A 140 -6.16 -5.36 -3.05
N ALA A 141 -6.86 -4.22 -3.07
CA ALA A 141 -8.29 -4.18 -2.75
C ALA A 141 -9.16 -4.93 -3.79
N GLU A 142 -8.88 -4.69 -5.07
CA GLU A 142 -9.59 -5.31 -6.19
C GLU A 142 -8.67 -6.09 -7.12
N CYS A 143 -7.45 -5.59 -7.33
CA CYS A 143 -6.49 -6.23 -8.21
C CYS A 143 -5.60 -7.23 -7.45
N LEU A 144 -5.14 -8.23 -8.21
CA LEU A 144 -3.92 -8.93 -7.86
C LEU A 144 -2.72 -7.98 -8.01
N TRP A 145 -1.62 -8.24 -7.32
CA TRP A 145 -0.38 -7.45 -7.42
C TRP A 145 0.87 -8.32 -7.38
N GLY A 146 2.05 -7.72 -7.56
CA GLY A 146 3.35 -8.40 -7.51
C GLY A 146 3.93 -8.70 -8.89
N VAL A 147 3.08 -9.07 -9.85
CA VAL A 147 3.43 -9.19 -11.28
C VAL A 147 2.84 -8.01 -12.06
N TRP A 148 1.54 -7.76 -11.88
CA TRP A 148 0.87 -6.57 -12.37
C TRP A 148 -0.24 -6.15 -11.38
N PRO A 149 -0.19 -4.92 -10.83
CA PRO A 149 0.95 -4.02 -10.90
C PRO A 149 2.21 -4.63 -10.28
N PHE A 150 3.36 -4.28 -10.86
CA PHE A 150 4.64 -4.85 -10.46
C PHE A 150 5.15 -4.20 -9.17
N VAL A 151 5.73 -5.02 -8.29
CA VAL A 151 6.44 -4.52 -7.10
C VAL A 151 7.73 -5.28 -6.95
N ASP A 152 8.86 -4.60 -7.10
CA ASP A 152 10.16 -5.22 -6.86
C ASP A 152 10.50 -5.25 -5.36
N LEU A 153 10.06 -6.30 -4.65
CA LEU A 153 10.40 -6.45 -3.24
C LEU A 153 11.90 -6.71 -3.02
N ARG A 154 12.67 -7.08 -4.05
CA ARG A 154 14.13 -7.26 -3.92
C ARG A 154 14.83 -5.92 -3.67
N ALA A 155 14.23 -4.81 -4.11
CA ALA A 155 14.69 -3.46 -3.80
C ALA A 155 14.47 -3.07 -2.32
N ILE A 156 13.73 -3.88 -1.57
CA ILE A 156 13.40 -3.70 -0.17
C ILE A 156 14.16 -4.75 0.63
N SER A 157 15.20 -4.31 1.34
CA SER A 157 15.96 -5.23 2.20
C SER A 157 15.12 -5.75 3.35
N THR A 158 15.49 -6.93 3.87
CA THR A 158 14.83 -7.64 4.96
C THR A 158 14.50 -6.72 6.15
N PHE A 159 13.30 -6.87 6.71
CA PHE A 159 12.84 -6.23 7.94
C PHE A 159 13.33 -7.03 9.17
N PRO A 160 14.39 -6.61 9.88
CA PRO A 160 15.06 -7.43 10.90
C PRO A 160 14.28 -7.58 12.21
N ARG A 161 13.07 -7.05 12.29
CA ARG A 161 12.19 -7.10 13.48
C ARG A 161 10.79 -7.57 13.16
N LEU A 162 10.56 -8.04 11.93
CA LEU A 162 9.22 -8.41 11.47
C LEU A 162 8.76 -9.70 12.13
N VAL A 163 7.66 -9.61 12.85
CA VAL A 163 7.04 -10.70 13.61
C VAL A 163 5.80 -11.23 12.87
N SER A 164 5.03 -10.33 12.25
CA SER A 164 3.84 -10.70 11.47
C SER A 164 3.90 -10.11 10.06
N LEU A 165 3.68 -10.95 9.07
CA LEU A 165 3.59 -10.59 7.65
C LEU A 165 2.28 -11.12 7.08
N SER A 166 1.44 -10.22 6.58
CA SER A 166 0.23 -10.57 5.84
C SER A 166 0.30 -10.04 4.42
N LEU A 167 0.14 -10.93 3.44
CA LEU A 167 0.12 -10.60 2.03
C LEU A 167 -1.22 -11.07 1.48
N GLY A 168 -1.93 -10.17 0.83
CA GLY A 168 -3.25 -10.44 0.29
C GLY A 168 -3.37 -10.08 -1.18
N ASN A 169 -3.99 -10.95 -1.98
CA ASN A 169 -4.06 -10.79 -3.44
C ASN A 169 -2.67 -10.70 -4.11
N LEU A 170 -1.63 -11.28 -3.51
CA LEU A 170 -0.29 -11.31 -4.09
C LEU A 170 -0.20 -12.43 -5.15
N THR A 171 0.34 -12.09 -6.32
CA THR A 171 0.69 -13.05 -7.37
C THR A 171 2.15 -13.44 -7.24
N ILE A 172 2.40 -14.71 -7.00
CA ILE A 172 3.72 -15.34 -6.90
C ILE A 172 4.00 -16.04 -8.23
N ALA A 173 4.89 -15.47 -9.03
CA ALA A 173 5.31 -15.98 -10.33
C ALA A 173 6.80 -16.32 -10.41
N HIS A 174 7.59 -16.00 -9.37
CA HIS A 174 9.02 -16.31 -9.33
C HIS A 174 9.53 -16.59 -7.90
N ASP A 175 10.54 -17.47 -7.80
CA ASP A 175 11.14 -17.92 -6.53
C ASP A 175 11.63 -16.76 -5.64
N TRP A 176 12.21 -15.71 -6.24
CA TRP A 176 12.66 -14.52 -5.50
C TRP A 176 11.58 -13.92 -4.58
N GLN A 177 10.28 -14.03 -4.92
CA GLN A 177 9.19 -13.54 -4.09
C GLN A 177 9.06 -14.37 -2.81
N ILE A 178 9.23 -15.69 -2.93
CA ILE A 178 9.30 -16.61 -1.80
C ILE A 178 10.60 -16.38 -1.01
N ASP A 179 11.73 -16.21 -1.67
CA ASP A 179 13.02 -15.93 -1.02
C ASP A 179 12.95 -14.65 -0.18
N TRP A 180 12.24 -13.62 -0.68
CA TRP A 180 12.03 -12.38 0.06
C TRP A 180 11.21 -12.62 1.33
N ILE A 181 10.12 -13.41 1.27
CA ILE A 181 9.33 -13.80 2.45
C ILE A 181 10.24 -14.57 3.43
N LEU A 182 10.98 -15.57 2.94
CA LEU A 182 11.87 -16.42 3.73
C LEU A 182 13.06 -15.66 4.33
N SER A 183 13.44 -14.51 3.78
CA SER A 183 14.50 -13.67 4.36
C SER A 183 14.18 -13.21 5.79
N HIS A 184 12.91 -13.27 6.20
CA HIS A 184 12.42 -12.91 7.53
C HIS A 184 12.29 -14.10 8.50
N ALA A 185 12.67 -15.32 8.08
CA ALA A 185 12.39 -16.57 8.83
C ALA A 185 12.95 -16.61 10.26
N SER A 186 13.96 -15.79 10.58
CA SER A 186 14.54 -15.73 11.92
C SER A 186 13.71 -14.95 12.94
N THR A 187 12.81 -14.07 12.48
CA THR A 187 11.98 -13.23 13.36
C THR A 187 10.50 -13.42 13.17
N LEU A 188 10.08 -13.96 12.02
CA LEU A 188 8.67 -14.10 11.66
C LEU A 188 8.01 -15.21 12.50
N GLU A 189 6.95 -14.85 13.22
CA GLU A 189 6.12 -15.76 14.01
C GLU A 189 4.76 -16.02 13.35
N GLU A 190 4.29 -15.09 12.50
CA GLU A 190 3.02 -15.19 11.78
C GLU A 190 3.21 -14.84 10.29
N LEU A 191 2.72 -15.74 9.43
CA LEU A 191 2.62 -15.53 7.99
C LEU A 191 1.19 -15.80 7.54
N LEU A 192 0.53 -14.80 6.98
CA LEU A 192 -0.81 -14.89 6.41
C LEU A 192 -0.73 -14.63 4.91
N LEU A 193 -1.15 -15.61 4.10
CA LEU A 193 -1.28 -15.51 2.65
C LEU A 193 -2.76 -15.64 2.32
N ASP A 194 -3.40 -14.52 2.01
CA ASP A 194 -4.85 -14.42 1.79
C ASP A 194 -5.14 -14.18 0.31
N ASP A 195 -5.90 -15.08 -0.33
CA ASP A 195 -6.17 -15.03 -1.77
C ASP A 195 -4.91 -14.80 -2.64
N CYS A 196 -3.77 -15.37 -2.24
CA CYS A 196 -2.52 -15.31 -3.01
C CYS A 196 -2.51 -16.37 -4.12
N TYR A 197 -2.02 -15.98 -5.30
CA TYR A 197 -2.00 -16.84 -6.50
C TYR A 197 -0.59 -17.32 -6.76
N ILE A 198 -0.41 -18.63 -7.00
CA ILE A 198 0.85 -19.20 -7.47
C ILE A 198 0.71 -19.49 -8.96
N VAL A 199 1.50 -18.80 -9.78
CA VAL A 199 1.41 -18.87 -11.24
C VAL A 199 2.36 -19.92 -11.76
N THR A 200 1.82 -20.91 -12.49
CA THR A 200 2.62 -21.98 -13.11
C THR A 200 3.02 -21.68 -14.55
N ALA A 201 2.30 -20.77 -15.21
CA ALA A 201 2.58 -20.32 -16.56
C ALA A 201 2.11 -18.87 -16.71
N LEU A 202 2.97 -18.02 -17.26
CA LEU A 202 2.71 -16.61 -17.48
C LEU A 202 3.18 -16.24 -18.88
N GLN A 203 2.37 -15.46 -19.59
CA GLN A 203 2.76 -14.87 -20.86
C GLN A 203 2.93 -13.37 -20.65
N LEU A 204 4.14 -12.87 -20.88
CA LEU A 204 4.49 -11.46 -20.77
C LEU A 204 5.00 -10.94 -22.10
N ASN A 205 4.84 -9.64 -22.33
CA ASN A 205 5.58 -8.95 -23.38
C ASN A 205 7.06 -8.75 -22.94
N GLU A 206 7.93 -8.33 -23.86
CA GLU A 206 9.37 -8.19 -23.59
C GLU A 206 9.67 -7.21 -22.43
N GLU A 207 8.93 -6.11 -22.34
CA GLU A 207 9.12 -5.09 -21.29
C GLU A 207 8.76 -5.64 -19.90
N GLN A 208 7.60 -6.29 -19.80
CA GLN A 208 7.13 -6.94 -18.57
C GLN A 208 8.07 -8.08 -18.16
N ALA A 209 8.55 -8.85 -19.13
CA ALA A 209 9.49 -9.94 -18.89
C ALA A 209 10.83 -9.41 -18.34
N ALA A 210 11.39 -8.35 -18.93
CA ALA A 210 12.64 -7.76 -18.47
C ALA A 210 12.58 -7.26 -17.01
N ALA A 211 11.44 -6.67 -16.60
CA ALA A 211 11.24 -6.19 -15.23
C ALA A 211 11.08 -7.34 -14.21
N ASN A 212 10.24 -8.33 -14.54
CA ASN A 212 9.91 -9.44 -13.63
C ASN A 212 10.99 -10.54 -13.61
N PHE A 213 11.65 -10.76 -14.76
CA PHE A 213 12.57 -11.86 -15.04
C PHE A 213 13.82 -11.35 -15.77
N PRO A 214 14.66 -10.50 -15.14
CA PRO A 214 15.81 -9.87 -15.80
C PRO A 214 16.90 -10.86 -16.29
N SER A 215 16.78 -12.15 -15.96
CA SER A 215 17.69 -13.23 -16.37
C SER A 215 17.15 -14.12 -17.50
N LEU A 216 15.92 -13.88 -17.99
CA LEU A 216 15.34 -14.53 -19.16
C LEU A 216 15.52 -13.65 -20.41
#